data_AF-A0A2V6H6I6-F1
#
_entry.id   AF-A0A2V6H6I6-F1
#
_cell.length_a   1.000
_cell.length_b   1.000
_cell.length_c   1.000
_cell.angle_alpha   90.00
_cell.angle_beta   90.00
_cell.angle_gamma   90.00
#
_symmetry.space_group_name_H-M   'P 1'
#
loop_
_entity.id
_entity.type
_entity.pdbx_description
1 polymer ?
#
loop_
_entity_poly.entity_id
_entity_poly.type
_entity_poly.pdbx_seq_one_letter_code
_entity_poly.pdbx_strand_id
1 'polypeptide(L)'
;MNVLILAAGYATRLYPLTLNKAKPLLVVGGKPIIEWLVDNLAGISDLETIYIVTNDKFAADFQAWSQSYQKCHPEFKFKIVNDGSTSDDDKLGAIGDINFVVTHENLSETSLL
;
A
#
# COMPACT_ATOMS: atom_id res chain seq x y z
N MET A 1 5.00 -6.85 -15.10
CA MET A 1 4.88 -5.44 -14.63
C MET A 1 4.52 -5.42 -13.14
N ASN A 2 5.15 -4.53 -12.38
CA ASN A 2 4.87 -4.32 -10.95
C ASN A 2 4.07 -3.04 -10.73
N VAL A 3 3.34 -2.97 -9.62
CA VAL A 3 2.59 -1.76 -9.21
C VAL A 3 3.04 -1.32 -7.83
N LEU A 4 3.21 -0.01 -7.60
CA LEU A 4 3.49 0.56 -6.28
C LEU A 4 2.34 1.44 -5.79
N ILE A 5 1.73 1.07 -4.67
CA ILE A 5 0.72 1.87 -3.97
C ILE A 5 1.37 2.58 -2.78
N LEU A 6 1.34 3.91 -2.79
CA LEU A 6 1.85 4.74 -1.69
C LEU A 6 0.80 4.89 -0.58
N ALA A 7 1.06 4.26 0.57
CA ALA A 7 0.15 4.20 1.71
C ALA A 7 0.83 4.47 3.08
N ALA A 8 1.99 5.14 3.08
CA ALA A 8 2.74 5.50 4.30
C ALA A 8 2.27 6.82 4.95
N GLY A 9 1.37 7.56 4.31
CA GLY A 9 0.86 8.82 4.86
C GLY A 9 -0.03 8.64 6.10
N TYR A 10 0.18 9.48 7.13
CA TYR A 10 -0.61 9.48 8.37
C TYR A 10 -1.98 10.15 8.25
N ALA A 11 -2.22 10.87 7.14
CA ALA A 11 -3.49 11.50 6.81
C ALA A 11 -4.10 12.32 7.96
N THR A 12 -3.28 13.09 8.69
CA THR A 12 -3.63 13.84 9.90
C THR A 12 -4.80 14.82 9.71
N ARG A 13 -5.01 15.32 8.48
CA ARG A 13 -6.14 16.20 8.13
C ARG A 13 -7.52 15.53 8.28
N LEU A 14 -7.59 14.20 8.28
CA LEU A 14 -8.83 13.43 8.42
C LEU A 14 -9.06 12.92 9.85
N TYR A 15 -8.29 13.41 10.83
CA TYR A 15 -8.53 13.04 12.22
C TYR A 15 -9.93 13.48 12.67
N PRO A 16 -10.63 12.63 13.45
CA PRO A 16 -10.13 11.41 14.12
C PRO A 16 -10.20 10.11 13.29
N LEU A 17 -10.73 10.12 12.06
CA LEU A 17 -10.98 8.89 11.28
C LEU A 17 -9.70 8.08 11.01
N THR A 18 -8.60 8.78 10.75
CA THR A 18 -7.31 8.18 10.43
C THR A 18 -6.37 8.05 11.63
N LEU A 19 -6.87 8.31 12.85
CA LEU A 19 -6.04 8.26 14.05
C LEU A 19 -5.52 6.84 14.32
N ASN A 20 -6.36 5.83 14.16
CA ASN A 20 -6.04 4.42 14.42
C ASN A 20 -6.29 3.50 13.22
N LYS A 21 -6.50 4.07 12.03
CA LYS A 21 -6.72 3.31 10.81
C LYS A 21 -6.17 4.07 9.61
N ALA A 22 -5.38 3.41 8.77
CA ALA A 22 -4.84 4.04 7.57
C ALA A 22 -5.98 4.50 6.63
N LYS A 23 -5.83 5.67 6.02
CA LYS A 23 -6.82 6.20 5.06
C LYS A 23 -7.20 5.17 3.98
N PRO A 24 -6.26 4.46 3.32
CA PRO A 24 -6.63 3.50 2.29
C PRO A 24 -7.49 2.32 2.79
N LEU A 25 -7.47 2.03 4.10
CA LEU A 25 -8.26 0.96 4.70
C LEU A 25 -9.63 1.44 5.22
N LEU A 26 -9.92 2.73 5.16
CA LEU A 26 -11.26 3.26 5.49
C LEU A 26 -12.28 2.75 4.48
N VAL A 27 -13.47 2.39 4.97
CA VAL A 27 -14.57 1.88 4.14
C VAL A 27 -15.34 3.05 3.55
N VAL A 28 -15.43 3.10 2.22
CA VAL A 28 -16.20 4.10 1.47
C VAL A 28 -16.98 3.39 0.36
N GLY A 29 -18.29 3.60 0.33
CA GLY A 29 -19.15 2.94 -0.66
C GLY A 29 -19.23 1.42 -0.49
N GLY A 30 -19.07 0.91 0.74
CA GLY A 30 -19.22 -0.51 1.05
C GLY A 30 -17.92 -1.34 1.07
N LYS A 31 -16.78 -0.79 0.64
CA LYS A 31 -15.47 -1.47 0.71
C LYS A 31 -14.31 -0.52 1.05
N PRO A 32 -13.15 -1.02 1.52
CA PRO A 32 -11.94 -0.22 1.72
C PRO A 32 -11.53 0.60 0.48
N ILE A 33 -11.04 1.83 0.69
CA ILE A 33 -10.60 2.73 -0.39
C ILE A 33 -9.57 2.04 -1.31
N ILE A 34 -8.63 1.29 -0.75
CA ILE A 34 -7.57 0.60 -1.51
C ILE A 34 -8.13 -0.45 -2.49
N GLU A 35 -9.27 -1.06 -2.17
CA GLU A 35 -9.88 -2.08 -3.04
C GLU A 35 -10.41 -1.48 -4.33
N TRP A 36 -10.90 -0.23 -4.31
CA TRP A 36 -11.25 0.48 -5.54
C TRP A 36 -10.05 0.65 -6.49
N LEU A 37 -8.82 0.78 -5.96
CA LEU A 37 -7.61 0.86 -6.76
C LEU A 37 -7.22 -0.52 -7.28
N VAL A 38 -7.19 -1.52 -6.40
CA VAL A 38 -6.78 -2.89 -6.75
C VAL A 38 -7.73 -3.54 -7.75
N ASP A 39 -9.04 -3.33 -7.62
CA ASP A 39 -10.01 -3.86 -8.57
C ASP A 39 -9.79 -3.34 -10.00
N ASN A 40 -9.31 -2.10 -10.15
CA ASN A 40 -8.99 -1.55 -11.47
C ASN A 40 -7.72 -2.17 -12.08
N LEU A 41 -6.93 -2.91 -11.30
CA LEU A 41 -5.77 -3.66 -11.78
C LEU A 41 -6.16 -5.07 -12.25
N ALA A 42 -7.40 -5.51 -11.99
CA ALA A 42 -7.89 -6.79 -12.47
C ALA A 42 -7.86 -6.84 -14.00
N GLY A 43 -7.40 -7.96 -14.55
CA GLY A 43 -7.34 -8.17 -16.00
C GLY A 43 -6.05 -7.66 -16.68
N ILE A 44 -5.12 -7.04 -15.94
CA ILE A 44 -3.77 -6.77 -16.46
C ILE A 44 -3.00 -8.09 -16.50
N SER A 45 -2.81 -8.65 -17.70
CA SER A 45 -2.30 -10.01 -17.90
C SER A 45 -0.85 -10.24 -17.44
N ASP A 46 -0.05 -9.19 -17.37
CA ASP A 46 1.35 -9.22 -16.99
C ASP A 46 1.62 -8.62 -15.60
N LEU A 47 0.57 -8.44 -14.77
CA LEU A 47 0.74 -7.94 -13.40
C LEU A 47 1.41 -9.01 -12.52
N GLU A 48 2.59 -8.69 -11.98
CA GLU A 48 3.41 -9.63 -11.20
C GLU A 48 3.26 -9.46 -9.69
N THR A 49 3.45 -8.24 -9.18
CA THR A 49 3.39 -7.94 -7.75
C THR A 49 2.87 -6.52 -7.53
N ILE A 50 1.93 -6.38 -6.59
CA ILE A 50 1.47 -5.11 -6.06
C ILE A 50 2.22 -4.84 -4.76
N TYR A 51 3.15 -3.90 -4.80
CA TYR A 51 3.86 -3.39 -3.63
C TYR A 51 3.00 -2.32 -2.96
N ILE A 52 2.80 -2.44 -1.66
CA ILE A 52 2.12 -1.42 -0.85
C ILE A 52 3.12 -0.95 0.19
N VAL A 53 3.61 0.27 0.03
CA VAL A 53 4.49 0.89 1.03
C VAL A 53 3.65 1.60 2.08
N THR A 54 3.92 1.32 3.34
CA THR A 54 3.21 1.90 4.47
C THR A 54 4.16 2.16 5.64
N ASN A 55 3.65 2.82 6.68
CA ASN A 55 4.42 3.14 7.88
C ASN A 55 4.31 2.06 8.95
N ASP A 56 5.15 2.16 9.97
CA ASP A 56 5.25 1.15 11.02
C ASP A 56 3.92 0.97 11.77
N LYS A 57 3.23 2.09 11.99
CA LYS A 57 1.94 2.13 12.69
C LYS A 57 0.86 1.29 12.01
N PHE A 58 0.83 1.24 10.67
CA PHE A 58 -0.25 0.58 9.91
C PHE A 58 0.19 -0.68 9.14
N ALA A 59 1.47 -1.07 9.21
CA ALA A 59 2.01 -2.22 8.49
C ALA A 59 1.24 -3.52 8.78
N ALA A 60 0.93 -3.80 10.05
CA ALA A 60 0.18 -4.98 10.44
C ALA A 60 -1.26 -5.00 9.87
N ASP A 61 -1.91 -3.84 9.81
CA ASP A 61 -3.27 -3.70 9.26
C ASP A 61 -3.29 -4.02 7.75
N PHE A 62 -2.30 -3.52 7.00
CA PHE A 62 -2.16 -3.81 5.57
C PHE A 62 -1.80 -5.27 5.31
N GLN A 63 -1.00 -5.91 6.17
CA GLN A 63 -0.72 -7.35 6.08
C GLN A 63 -2.01 -8.17 6.29
N ALA A 64 -2.78 -7.86 7.34
CA ALA A 64 -4.04 -8.56 7.62
C ALA A 64 -5.06 -8.37 6.49
N TRP A 65 -5.18 -7.14 5.98
CA TRP A 65 -6.06 -6.84 4.85
C TRP A 65 -5.63 -7.60 3.58
N SER A 66 -4.35 -7.51 3.19
CA SER A 66 -3.88 -8.14 1.93
C SER A 66 -4.00 -9.66 1.96
N GLN A 67 -3.71 -10.32 3.09
CA GLN A 67 -3.93 -11.75 3.27
C GLN A 67 -5.40 -12.14 3.15
N SER A 68 -6.31 -11.32 3.68
CA SER A 68 -7.76 -11.58 3.61
C SER A 68 -8.28 -11.38 2.19
N TYR A 69 -7.83 -10.31 1.52
CA TYR A 69 -8.18 -9.99 0.16
C TYR A 69 -7.70 -11.06 -0.83
N GLN A 70 -6.43 -11.49 -0.71
CA GLN A 70 -5.82 -12.49 -1.58
C GLN A 70 -6.50 -13.87 -1.48
N LYS A 71 -7.15 -14.21 -0.35
CA LYS A 71 -7.95 -15.45 -0.26
C LYS A 71 -9.15 -15.45 -1.20
N CYS A 72 -9.73 -14.29 -1.45
CA CYS A 72 -10.86 -14.12 -2.38
C CYS A 72 -10.38 -13.80 -3.80
N HIS A 73 -9.17 -13.26 -3.93
CA HIS A 73 -8.54 -12.82 -5.18
C HIS A 73 -7.13 -13.41 -5.34
N PRO A 74 -7.01 -14.73 -5.60
CA PRO A 74 -5.72 -15.43 -5.67
C PRO A 74 -4.83 -14.98 -6.84
N GLU A 75 -5.39 -14.28 -7.83
CA GLU A 75 -4.66 -13.70 -8.96
C GLU A 75 -3.72 -12.56 -8.54
N PHE A 76 -4.01 -11.87 -7.44
CA PHE A 76 -3.17 -10.79 -6.98
C PHE A 76 -2.09 -11.29 -6.02
N LYS A 77 -0.88 -10.76 -6.19
CA LYS A 77 0.25 -10.97 -5.28
C LYS A 77 0.61 -9.64 -4.64
N PHE A 78 0.47 -9.57 -3.32
CA PHE A 78 0.80 -8.35 -2.55
C PHE A 78 2.16 -8.50 -1.86
N LYS A 79 2.90 -7.39 -1.77
CA LYS A 79 4.03 -7.25 -0.85
C LYS A 79 3.87 -5.97 -0.05
N ILE A 80 3.73 -6.11 1.27
CA ILE A 80 3.68 -4.95 2.17
C ILE A 80 5.11 -4.57 2.55
N VAL A 81 5.46 -3.31 2.31
CA VAL A 81 6.77 -2.75 2.61
C VAL A 81 6.60 -1.70 3.70
N ASN A 82 7.20 -1.93 4.87
CA ASN A 82 7.22 -0.96 5.96
C ASN A 82 8.40 -0.01 5.76
N ASP A 83 8.14 1.29 5.60
CA ASP A 83 9.15 2.33 5.42
C ASP A 83 9.93 2.64 6.72
N GLY A 84 9.46 2.14 7.86
CA GLY A 84 10.05 2.31 9.18
C GLY A 84 9.73 3.64 9.86
N SER A 85 8.97 4.53 9.22
CA SER A 85 8.52 5.77 9.87
C SER A 85 7.50 5.47 10.97
N THR A 86 7.57 6.22 12.06
CA THR A 86 6.75 5.99 13.26
C THR A 86 5.78 7.14 13.56
N SER A 87 5.94 8.27 12.88
CA SER A 87 5.14 9.49 13.02
C SER A 87 5.02 10.27 11.70
N ASP A 88 4.19 11.34 11.69
CA ASP A 88 4.11 12.23 10.51
C ASP A 88 5.37 13.08 10.31
N ASP A 89 6.21 13.22 11.34
CA ASP A 89 7.41 14.08 11.35
C ASP A 89 8.64 13.37 10.75
N ASP A 90 8.73 12.04 10.86
CA ASP A 90 9.84 11.20 10.36
C ASP A 90 9.50 10.45 9.06
N LYS A 91 8.37 10.77 8.42
CA LYS A 91 7.96 10.16 7.15
C LYS A 91 8.94 10.50 6.02
N LEU A 92 9.15 9.54 5.13
CA LEU A 92 10.01 9.72 3.94
C LEU A 92 9.34 10.60 2.86
N GLY A 93 8.01 10.62 2.86
CA GLY A 93 7.20 11.26 1.83
C GLY A 93 7.21 10.47 0.52
N ALA A 94 6.34 10.84 -0.42
CA ALA A 94 6.05 10.02 -1.61
C ALA A 94 7.31 9.67 -2.44
N ILE A 95 8.19 10.64 -2.71
CA ILE A 95 9.43 10.39 -3.47
C ILE A 95 10.39 9.52 -2.67
N GLY A 96 10.49 9.75 -1.36
CA GLY A 96 11.31 8.95 -0.45
C GLY A 96 10.83 7.49 -0.41
N ASP A 97 9.52 7.28 -0.32
CA ASP A 97 8.88 5.95 -0.35
C ASP A 97 9.14 5.21 -1.66
N ILE A 98 9.01 5.90 -2.81
CA ILE A 98 9.32 5.32 -4.13
C ILE A 98 10.78 4.86 -4.15
N ASN A 99 11.72 5.75 -3.79
CA ASN A 99 13.14 5.41 -3.77
C ASN A 99 13.44 4.27 -2.78
N PHE A 100 12.81 4.29 -1.60
CA PHE A 100 12.96 3.26 -0.59
C PHE A 100 12.55 1.89 -1.12
N VAL A 101 11.36 1.77 -1.71
CA VAL A 101 10.89 0.49 -2.26
C VAL A 101 11.76 0.05 -3.42
N VAL A 102 12.06 0.94 -4.38
CA VAL A 102 12.87 0.56 -5.56
C VAL A 102 14.24 0.05 -5.16
N THR A 103 14.88 0.66 -4.17
CA THR A 103 16.20 0.24 -3.68
C THR A 103 16.13 -1.02 -2.81
N HIS A 104 15.18 -1.10 -1.88
CA HIS A 104 15.04 -2.24 -0.97
C HIS A 104 14.63 -3.52 -1.71
N GLU A 105 13.78 -3.40 -2.72
CA GLU A 105 13.26 -4.50 -3.52
C GLU A 105 14.06 -4.78 -4.80
N ASN A 106 15.14 -4.03 -5.04
CA ASN A 106 15.99 -4.12 -6.23
C ASN A 106 15.20 -4.02 -7.56
N LEU A 107 14.26 -3.08 -7.64
CA LEU A 107 13.32 -2.94 -8.78
C LEU A 107 13.84 -2.00 -9.88
N SER A 108 15.09 -1.54 -9.83
CA SER A 108 15.65 -0.51 -10.72
C SER A 108 15.61 -0.86 -12.21
N GLU A 109 15.61 -2.16 -12.55
CA GLU A 109 15.59 -2.67 -13.91
C GLU A 109 14.20 -3.19 -14.33
N THR A 110 13.18 -3.04 -13.48
CA THR A 110 11.83 -3.58 -13.70
C THR A 110 10.82 -2.48 -14.01
N SER A 111 9.79 -2.81 -14.79
CA SER A 111 8.68 -1.89 -15.05
C SER A 111 7.80 -1.74 -13.80
N LEU A 112 7.66 -0.50 -13.33
CA LEU A 112 6.86 -0.09 -12.18
C LEU A 112 5.78 0.91 -12.60
N LEU A 113 4.53 0.66 -12.20
CA LEU A 113 3.37 1.54 -12.39
C LEU A 113 2.90 2.14 -11.07
#